data_AF-A0A0F0HSQ4-F1
#
_entry.id   AF-A0A0F0HSQ4-F1
#
_cell.length_a   1.000
_cell.length_b   1.000
_cell.length_c   1.000
_cell.angle_alpha   90.00
_cell.angle_beta   90.00
_cell.angle_gamma   90.00
#
_symmetry.space_group_name_H-M   'P 1'
#
loop_
_entity.id
_entity.type
_entity.pdbx_description
1 polymer ?
#
loop_
_entity_poly.entity_id
_entity_poly.type
_entity_poly.pdbx_seq_one_letter_code
_entity_poly.pdbx_strand_id
1 'polypeptide(L)'
;MAKLLLSLHVLASVLFIGPVAVAVSMFPARAKAALAAGPDQVSAAASVKLLHRITQVYALLGIAVPVMGVGTAQVMGIIGQTWLIVSIVLTVLAAGALLLFVLPAQQNTVDALDAAPESEEHTRATGGLRLLPMTAGVFNLLWAVVVVMMVIRPGSTTGA
;
A
#
# COMPACT_ATOMS: atom_id res chain seq x y z
N MET A 1 20.57 -5.31 20.61
CA MET A 1 19.31 -5.86 20.04
C MET A 1 18.39 -4.78 19.50
N ALA A 2 17.94 -3.81 20.31
CA ALA A 2 17.00 -2.76 19.87
C ALA A 2 17.42 -2.03 18.57
N LYS A 3 18.69 -1.59 18.47
CA LYS A 3 19.21 -0.89 17.28
C LYS A 3 19.15 -1.73 16.00
N LEU A 4 19.37 -3.04 16.11
CA LEU A 4 19.31 -3.98 14.98
C LEU A 4 17.86 -4.18 14.53
N LEU A 5 16.93 -4.40 15.46
CA LEU A 5 15.50 -4.53 15.14
C LEU A 5 14.95 -3.24 14.54
N LEU A 6 15.32 -2.08 15.09
CA LEU A 6 14.92 -0.78 14.56
C LEU A 6 15.48 -0.56 13.14
N SER A 7 16.75 -0.88 12.90
CA SER A 7 17.35 -0.77 11.56
C SER A 7 16.64 -1.69 10.56
N LEU A 8 16.35 -2.93 10.95
CA LEU A 8 15.63 -3.88 10.09
C LEU A 8 14.19 -3.45 9.83
N HIS A 9 13.51 -2.90 10.83
CA HIS A 9 12.16 -2.33 10.70
C HIS A 9 12.15 -1.19 9.67
N VAL A 10 13.05 -0.22 9.80
CA VAL A 10 13.15 0.90 8.86
C VAL A 10 13.50 0.40 7.45
N LEU A 11 14.45 -0.54 7.34
CA LEU A 11 14.84 -1.11 6.05
C LEU A 11 13.67 -1.80 5.35
N ALA A 12 12.89 -2.62 6.07
CA ALA A 12 11.69 -3.25 5.52
C ALA A 12 10.63 -2.23 5.15
N SER A 13 10.44 -1.16 5.94
CA SER A 13 9.51 -0.08 5.60
C SER A 13 9.87 0.54 4.26
N VAL A 14 11.14 0.88 4.04
CA VAL A 14 11.58 1.49 2.77
C VAL A 14 11.45 0.50 1.61
N LEU A 15 11.96 -0.73 1.77
CA LEU A 15 12.03 -1.70 0.69
C LEU A 15 10.69 -2.32 0.34
N PHE A 16 9.77 -2.45 1.30
CA PHE A 16 8.49 -3.12 1.07
C PHE A 16 7.34 -2.16 0.81
N ILE A 17 7.28 -1.02 1.50
CA ILE A 17 6.18 -0.06 1.31
C ILE A 17 6.41 0.83 0.09
N GLY A 18 7.67 1.19 -0.20
CA GLY A 18 8.02 2.04 -1.34
C GLY A 18 7.47 1.52 -2.68
N PRO A 19 7.71 0.23 -3.05
CA PRO A 19 7.15 -0.36 -4.25
C PRO A 19 5.62 -0.37 -4.28
N VAL A 20 4.94 -0.62 -3.14
CA VAL A 20 3.48 -0.55 -3.06
C VAL A 20 3.01 0.88 -3.38
N ALA A 21 3.59 1.89 -2.73
CA ALA A 21 3.22 3.29 -2.91
C ALA A 21 3.34 3.74 -4.38
N VAL A 22 4.42 3.35 -5.06
CA VAL A 22 4.60 3.64 -6.49
C VAL A 22 3.57 2.87 -7.32
N ALA A 23 3.41 1.57 -7.07
CA ALA A 23 2.52 0.72 -7.86
C ALA A 23 1.06 1.20 -7.80
N VAL A 24 0.54 1.48 -6.59
CA VAL A 24 -0.84 1.94 -6.40
C VAL A 24 -1.08 3.34 -6.98
N SER A 25 -0.05 4.19 -7.03
CA SER A 25 -0.15 5.54 -7.61
C SER A 25 -0.14 5.53 -9.13
N MET A 26 0.65 4.64 -9.74
CA MET A 26 0.73 4.54 -11.20
C MET A 26 -0.42 3.73 -11.80
N PHE A 27 -0.99 2.79 -11.04
CA PHE A 27 -2.05 1.90 -11.49
C PHE A 27 -3.23 2.61 -12.18
N PRO A 28 -3.83 3.67 -11.61
CA PRO A 28 -5.08 4.22 -12.14
C PRO A 28 -4.91 4.80 -13.55
N ALA A 29 -3.78 5.48 -13.81
CA ALA A 29 -3.48 6.05 -15.13
C ALA A 29 -3.23 4.94 -16.17
N ARG A 30 -2.47 3.90 -15.80
CA ARG A 30 -2.16 2.76 -16.68
C ARG A 30 -3.38 1.90 -16.96
N ALA A 31 -4.21 1.66 -15.94
CA ALA A 31 -5.48 0.95 -16.07
C ALA A 31 -6.46 1.66 -17.01
N LYS A 32 -6.63 2.99 -16.87
CA LYS A 32 -7.47 3.78 -17.78
C LYS A 32 -7.00 3.65 -19.22
N ALA A 33 -5.69 3.78 -19.45
CA ALA A 33 -5.11 3.65 -20.78
C ALA A 33 -5.30 2.24 -21.36
N ALA A 34 -5.07 1.19 -20.56
CA ALA A 34 -5.22 -0.19 -21.01
C ALA A 34 -6.68 -0.55 -21.34
N LEU A 35 -7.65 -0.12 -20.53
CA LEU A 35 -9.08 -0.36 -20.81
C LEU A 35 -9.58 0.42 -22.03
N ALA A 36 -9.06 1.64 -22.27
CA ALA A 36 -9.45 2.46 -23.41
C ALA A 36 -8.83 2.00 -24.75
N ALA A 37 -7.67 1.34 -24.71
CA ALA A 37 -6.95 0.90 -25.90
C ALA A 37 -7.55 -0.36 -26.57
N GLY A 38 -8.44 -1.08 -25.87
CA GLY A 38 -9.02 -2.33 -26.36
C GLY A 38 -8.06 -3.53 -26.28
N PRO A 39 -8.51 -4.72 -26.76
CA PRO A 39 -7.82 -6.00 -26.58
C PRO A 39 -6.43 -6.09 -27.24
N ASP A 40 -6.16 -5.24 -28.24
CA ASP A 40 -4.98 -5.37 -29.11
C ASP A 40 -3.69 -4.80 -28.48
N GLN A 41 -3.76 -4.14 -27.32
CA GLN A 41 -2.58 -3.60 -26.62
C GLN A 41 -2.07 -4.51 -25.49
N VAL A 42 -1.48 -5.63 -25.88
CA VAL A 42 -0.83 -6.61 -24.97
C VAL A 42 0.15 -5.95 -23.98
N SER A 43 0.91 -4.93 -24.42
CA SER A 43 1.88 -4.22 -23.59
C SER A 43 1.23 -3.40 -22.45
N ALA A 44 0.10 -2.75 -22.73
CA ALA A 44 -0.63 -1.95 -21.74
C ALA A 44 -1.25 -2.86 -20.66
N ALA A 45 -1.87 -3.97 -21.08
CA ALA A 45 -2.41 -4.98 -20.18
C ALA A 45 -1.32 -5.61 -19.31
N ALA A 46 -0.17 -5.96 -19.90
CA ALA A 46 0.98 -6.51 -19.17
C ALA A 46 1.51 -5.56 -18.09
N SER A 47 1.58 -4.25 -18.38
CA SER A 47 1.98 -3.25 -17.38
C SER A 47 1.02 -3.19 -16.19
N VAL A 48 -0.29 -3.27 -16.42
CA VAL A 48 -1.30 -3.25 -15.35
C VAL A 48 -1.21 -4.51 -14.49
N LYS A 49 -1.09 -5.69 -15.13
CA LYS A 49 -0.89 -6.98 -14.43
C LYS A 49 0.37 -6.98 -13.58
N LEU A 50 1.46 -6.40 -14.07
CA LEU A 50 2.71 -6.24 -13.30
C LEU A 50 2.51 -5.34 -12.07
N LEU A 51 1.87 -4.18 -12.22
CA LEU A 51 1.61 -3.27 -11.10
C LEU A 51 0.73 -3.91 -10.02
N HIS A 52 -0.29 -4.66 -10.44
CA HIS A 52 -1.13 -5.44 -9.53
C HIS A 52 -0.30 -6.49 -8.76
N ARG A 53 0.53 -7.25 -9.46
CA ARG A 53 1.41 -8.26 -8.85
C ARG A 53 2.40 -7.66 -7.86
N ILE A 54 3.03 -6.53 -8.21
CA ILE A 54 3.90 -5.78 -7.29
C ILE A 54 3.11 -5.38 -6.05
N THR A 55 1.90 -4.83 -6.23
CA THR A 55 1.04 -4.41 -5.11
C THR A 55 0.74 -5.59 -4.19
N GLN A 56 0.35 -6.76 -4.72
CA GLN A 56 0.05 -7.95 -3.91
C GLN A 56 1.28 -8.51 -3.17
N VAL A 57 2.39 -8.74 -3.88
CA VAL A 57 3.60 -9.32 -3.30
C VAL A 57 4.14 -8.42 -2.20
N TYR A 58 4.23 -7.11 -2.47
CA TYR A 58 4.78 -6.17 -1.51
C TYR A 58 3.79 -5.78 -0.41
N ALA A 59 2.47 -5.90 -0.61
CA ALA A 59 1.49 -5.80 0.48
C ALA A 59 1.70 -6.93 1.50
N LEU A 60 1.94 -8.15 1.02
CA LEU A 60 2.24 -9.30 1.89
C LEU A 60 3.57 -9.12 2.62
N LEU A 61 4.63 -8.76 1.90
CA LEU A 61 5.94 -8.47 2.51
C LEU A 61 5.86 -7.28 3.49
N GLY A 62 4.99 -6.31 3.22
CA GLY A 62 4.72 -5.16 4.06
C GLY A 62 4.25 -5.50 5.47
N ILE A 63 3.69 -6.71 5.70
CA ILE A 63 3.33 -7.20 7.04
C ILE A 63 4.55 -7.31 7.96
N ALA A 64 5.75 -7.52 7.40
CA ALA A 64 6.98 -7.53 8.18
C ALA A 64 7.21 -6.21 8.94
N VAL A 65 6.73 -5.08 8.40
CA VAL A 65 6.89 -3.75 9.00
C VAL A 65 6.19 -3.66 10.36
N PRO A 66 4.86 -3.81 10.50
CA PRO A 66 4.19 -3.76 11.80
C PRO A 66 4.67 -4.87 12.74
N VAL A 67 4.95 -6.08 12.24
CA VAL A 67 5.47 -7.18 13.08
C VAL A 67 6.80 -6.79 13.74
N MET A 68 7.74 -6.27 12.96
CA MET A 68 9.02 -5.80 13.50
C MET A 68 8.89 -4.52 14.32
N GLY A 69 7.93 -3.66 14.00
CA GLY A 69 7.64 -2.45 14.78
C GLY A 69 7.19 -2.80 16.20
N VAL A 70 6.27 -3.77 16.33
CA VAL A 70 5.83 -4.30 17.63
C VAL A 70 6.99 -4.95 18.38
N GLY A 71 7.78 -5.79 17.72
CA GLY A 71 8.96 -6.40 18.33
C GLY A 71 9.97 -5.37 18.84
N THR A 72 10.22 -4.31 18.05
CA THR A 72 11.10 -3.20 18.43
C THR A 72 10.53 -2.45 19.64
N ALA A 73 9.23 -2.15 19.63
CA ALA A 73 8.56 -1.46 20.72
C ALA A 73 8.57 -2.23 22.04
N GLN A 74 8.43 -3.56 21.97
CA GLN A 74 8.56 -4.45 23.13
C GLN A 74 9.96 -4.39 23.74
N VAL A 75 11.00 -4.54 22.92
CA VAL A 75 12.40 -4.51 23.37
C VAL A 75 12.79 -3.14 23.92
N MET A 76 12.23 -2.06 23.39
CA MET A 76 12.48 -0.69 23.85
C MET A 76 11.60 -0.28 25.04
N GLY A 77 10.61 -1.08 25.45
CA GLY A 77 9.71 -0.76 26.56
C GLY A 77 8.75 0.41 26.29
N ILE A 78 8.44 0.69 25.02
CA ILE A 78 7.67 1.88 24.59
C ILE A 78 6.26 1.57 24.09
N ILE A 79 5.76 0.33 24.22
CA ILE A 79 4.48 -0.08 23.60
C ILE A 79 3.28 0.78 24.04
N GLY A 80 3.32 1.35 25.25
CA GLY A 80 2.25 2.20 25.79
C GLY A 80 2.33 3.67 25.39
N GLN A 81 3.32 4.09 24.59
CA GLN A 81 3.45 5.51 24.22
C GLN A 81 2.34 5.91 23.23
N THR A 82 1.67 7.03 23.50
CA THR A 82 0.52 7.51 22.72
C THR A 82 0.83 7.63 21.22
N TRP A 83 2.01 8.16 20.87
CA TRP A 83 2.40 8.31 19.46
C TRP A 83 2.53 6.94 18.75
N LEU A 84 3.00 5.91 19.45
CA LEU A 84 3.13 4.58 18.88
C LEU A 84 1.76 3.92 18.69
N ILE A 85 0.86 4.07 19.66
CA ILE A 85 -0.53 3.59 19.55
C ILE A 85 -1.23 4.24 18.35
N VAL A 86 -1.11 5.56 18.22
CA VAL A 86 -1.67 6.30 17.06
C VAL A 86 -1.04 5.81 15.75
N SER A 87 0.28 5.57 15.72
CA SER A 87 0.96 5.02 14.55
C SER A 87 0.47 3.62 14.18
N ILE A 88 0.20 2.74 15.16
CA ILE A 88 -0.38 1.41 14.92
C ILE A 88 -1.78 1.55 14.31
N VAL A 89 -2.63 2.43 14.84
CA VAL A 89 -3.97 2.69 14.31
C VAL A 89 -3.90 3.19 12.87
N LEU A 90 -3.04 4.18 12.58
CA LEU A 90 -2.83 4.69 11.22
C LEU A 90 -2.33 3.60 10.27
N THR A 91 -1.46 2.70 10.74
CA THR A 91 -0.96 1.56 9.95
C THR A 91 -2.08 0.58 9.62
N VAL A 92 -2.97 0.28 10.59
CA VAL A 92 -4.16 -0.55 10.37
C VAL A 92 -5.10 0.10 9.37
N LEU A 93 -5.33 1.42 9.47
CA LEU A 93 -6.14 2.15 8.51
C LEU A 93 -5.53 2.13 7.11
N ALA A 94 -4.21 2.28 6.99
CA ALA A 94 -3.51 2.18 5.70
C ALA A 94 -3.63 0.76 5.12
N ALA A 95 -3.44 -0.27 5.93
CA ALA A 95 -3.63 -1.66 5.52
C ALA A 95 -5.08 -1.92 5.08
N GLY A 96 -6.07 -1.41 5.83
CA GLY A 96 -7.48 -1.48 5.44
C GLY A 96 -7.76 -0.76 4.12
N ALA A 97 -7.19 0.44 3.92
CA ALA A 97 -7.30 1.18 2.66
C ALA A 97 -6.79 0.35 1.47
N LEU A 98 -5.63 -0.30 1.65
CA LEU A 98 -5.02 -1.15 0.64
C LEU A 98 -5.82 -2.42 0.37
N LEU A 99 -6.20 -3.17 1.41
CA LEU A 99 -6.83 -4.48 1.30
C LEU A 99 -8.30 -4.42 0.89
N LEU A 100 -9.05 -3.41 1.36
CA LEU A 100 -10.50 -3.34 1.16
C LEU A 100 -10.91 -2.50 -0.05
N PHE A 101 -10.07 -1.56 -0.50
CA PHE A 101 -10.42 -0.67 -1.62
C PHE A 101 -9.45 -0.80 -2.79
N VAL A 102 -8.13 -0.77 -2.55
CA VAL A 102 -7.15 -0.76 -3.64
C VAL A 102 -7.03 -2.14 -4.30
N LEU A 103 -6.75 -3.20 -3.54
CA LEU A 103 -6.57 -4.54 -4.10
C LEU A 103 -7.81 -5.08 -4.83
N PRO A 104 -9.04 -4.97 -4.30
CA PRO A 104 -10.23 -5.44 -5.00
C PRO A 104 -10.47 -4.65 -6.30
N ALA A 105 -10.27 -3.33 -6.28
CA ALA A 105 -10.44 -2.52 -7.48
C ALA A 105 -9.37 -2.81 -8.55
N GLN A 106 -8.11 -3.08 -8.13
CA GLN A 106 -7.07 -3.53 -9.06
C GLN A 106 -7.38 -4.92 -9.63
N GLN A 107 -7.87 -5.86 -8.81
CA GLN A 107 -8.28 -7.20 -9.25
C GLN A 107 -9.38 -7.10 -10.31
N ASN A 108 -10.46 -6.37 -10.02
CA ASN A 108 -11.55 -6.14 -10.98
C ASN A 108 -11.05 -5.56 -12.32
N THR A 109 -10.05 -4.68 -12.26
CA THR A 109 -9.44 -4.11 -13.48
C THR A 109 -8.68 -5.16 -14.26
N VAL A 110 -7.88 -6.00 -13.59
CA VAL A 110 -7.12 -7.07 -14.23
C VAL A 110 -8.06 -8.09 -14.87
N ASP A 111 -9.13 -8.47 -14.17
CA ASP A 111 -10.15 -9.40 -14.69
C ASP A 111 -10.83 -8.81 -15.95
N ALA A 112 -11.15 -7.51 -15.92
CA ALA A 112 -11.76 -6.82 -17.06
C ALA A 112 -10.84 -6.68 -18.29
N LEU A 113 -9.52 -6.83 -18.15
CA LEU A 113 -8.60 -6.83 -19.30
C LEU A 113 -8.70 -8.10 -20.13
N ASP A 114 -9.09 -9.21 -19.50
CA ASP A 114 -9.25 -10.51 -20.18
C ASP A 114 -10.72 -10.75 -20.62
N ALA A 115 -11.61 -9.81 -20.29
CA ALA A 115 -13.05 -9.87 -20.53
C ALA A 115 -13.47 -9.15 -21.83
N ALA A 116 -14.67 -9.46 -22.33
CA ALA A 116 -15.26 -8.72 -23.44
C ALA A 116 -15.55 -7.25 -23.04
N PRO A 117 -15.41 -6.26 -23.96
CA PRO A 117 -15.57 -4.83 -23.64
C PRO A 117 -16.93 -4.42 -23.04
N GLU A 118 -17.98 -5.20 -23.29
CA GLU A 118 -19.35 -4.95 -22.79
C GLU A 118 -19.75 -5.87 -21.62
N SER A 119 -18.79 -6.61 -21.06
CA SER A 119 -19.03 -7.47 -19.90
C SER A 119 -19.36 -6.68 -18.63
N GLU A 120 -20.05 -7.32 -17.69
CA GLU A 120 -20.26 -6.77 -16.35
C GLU A 120 -18.93 -6.47 -15.63
N GLU A 121 -17.87 -7.23 -15.94
CA GLU A 121 -16.53 -7.04 -15.40
C GLU A 121 -15.95 -5.68 -15.80
N HIS A 122 -16.15 -5.26 -17.05
CA HIS A 122 -15.73 -3.94 -17.54
C HIS A 122 -16.49 -2.81 -16.84
N THR A 123 -17.80 -3.00 -16.60
CA THR A 123 -18.62 -2.03 -15.84
C THR A 123 -18.15 -1.91 -14.38
N ARG A 124 -17.87 -3.04 -13.71
CA ARG A 124 -17.33 -3.05 -12.34
C ARG A 124 -15.95 -2.39 -12.26
N ALA A 125 -15.06 -2.70 -13.21
CA ALA A 125 -13.72 -2.12 -13.28
C ALA A 125 -13.75 -0.59 -13.45
N THR A 126 -14.54 -0.09 -14.39
CA THR A 126 -14.66 1.35 -14.64
C THR A 126 -15.25 2.12 -13.46
N GLY A 127 -16.19 1.52 -12.73
CA GLY A 127 -16.73 2.07 -11.48
C GLY A 127 -15.67 2.21 -10.38
N GLY A 128 -14.93 1.13 -10.09
CA GLY A 128 -13.88 1.12 -9.06
C GLY A 128 -12.70 2.04 -9.40
N LEU A 129 -12.35 2.15 -10.69
CA LEU A 129 -11.24 2.97 -11.19
C LEU A 129 -11.41 4.47 -10.93
N ARG A 130 -12.65 4.94 -10.70
CA ARG A 130 -12.92 6.34 -10.35
C ARG A 130 -12.40 6.72 -8.96
N LEU A 131 -12.46 5.80 -8.00
CA LEU A 131 -12.08 6.04 -6.60
C LEU A 131 -10.61 5.70 -6.32
N LEU A 132 -10.02 4.83 -7.15
CA LEU A 132 -8.65 4.34 -7.04
C LEU A 132 -7.57 5.43 -6.84
N PRO A 133 -7.58 6.57 -7.55
CA PRO A 133 -6.62 7.66 -7.31
C PRO A 133 -6.72 8.24 -5.89
N MET A 134 -7.95 8.42 -5.38
CA MET A 134 -8.19 8.97 -4.05
C MET A 134 -7.76 7.97 -2.97
N THR A 135 -8.12 6.69 -3.11
CA THR A 135 -7.77 5.65 -2.13
C THR A 135 -6.26 5.37 -2.11
N ALA A 136 -5.58 5.41 -3.27
CA ALA A 136 -4.13 5.35 -3.35
C ALA A 136 -3.47 6.56 -2.67
N GLY A 137 -4.02 7.77 -2.88
CA GLY A 137 -3.58 8.98 -2.20
C GLY A 137 -3.74 8.90 -0.68
N VAL A 138 -4.88 8.43 -0.19
CA VAL A 138 -5.14 8.22 1.25
C VAL A 138 -4.17 7.20 1.84
N PHE A 139 -3.96 6.05 1.17
CA PHE A 139 -2.98 5.06 1.59
C PHE A 139 -1.57 5.67 1.75
N ASN A 140 -1.11 6.39 0.72
CA ASN A 140 0.21 7.03 0.75
C ASN A 140 0.32 8.12 1.81
N LEU A 141 -0.72 8.91 2.01
CA LEU A 141 -0.77 9.95 3.04
C LEU A 141 -0.70 9.34 4.44
N LEU A 142 -1.49 8.30 4.72
CA LEU A 142 -1.46 7.59 5.99
C LEU A 142 -0.05 7.05 6.27
N TRP A 143 0.59 6.44 5.26
CA TRP A 143 1.96 5.95 5.42
C TRP A 143 2.97 7.08 5.64
N ALA A 144 2.86 8.19 4.91
CA ALA A 144 3.73 9.34 5.11
C ALA A 144 3.62 9.87 6.54
N VAL A 145 2.40 9.99 7.07
CA VAL A 145 2.18 10.40 8.47
C VAL A 145 2.81 9.40 9.44
N VAL A 146 2.64 8.09 9.22
CA VAL A 146 3.27 7.07 10.08
C VAL A 146 4.79 7.19 10.07
N VAL A 147 5.41 7.36 8.90
CA VAL A 147 6.87 7.55 8.78
C VAL A 147 7.31 8.80 9.54
N VAL A 148 6.62 9.92 9.38
CA VAL A 148 6.91 11.17 10.11
C VAL A 148 6.80 10.96 11.62
N MET A 149 5.75 10.27 12.08
CA MET A 149 5.60 9.94 13.50
C MET A 149 6.74 9.06 14.04
N MET A 150 7.18 8.07 13.25
CA MET A 150 8.30 7.19 13.61
C MET A 150 9.65 7.92 13.67
N VAL A 151 9.81 9.00 12.91
CA VAL A 151 11.01 9.85 12.94
C VAL A 151 10.96 10.81 14.13
N ILE A 152 9.89 11.60 14.24
CA ILE A 152 9.76 12.68 15.23
C ILE A 152 9.57 12.12 16.64
N ARG A 153 8.84 11.00 16.79
CA ARG A 153 8.53 10.34 18.08
C ARG A 153 8.05 11.36 19.13
N PRO A 154 6.93 12.05 18.88
CA PRO A 154 6.48 13.16 19.72
C PRO A 154 6.22 12.69 21.15
N GLY A 155 6.82 13.38 22.12
CA GLY A 155 6.72 13.03 23.54
C GLY A 155 7.57 11.83 23.96
N SER A 156 8.51 11.36 23.14
CA SER A 156 9.43 10.30 23.57
C SER A 156 10.46 10.82 24.58
N THR A 157 10.61 10.08 25.68
CA THR A 157 11.65 10.30 26.70
C THR A 157 12.97 9.61 26.36
N THR A 158 12.96 8.77 25.33
CA THR A 158 14.14 8.19 24.69
C THR A 158 14.70 9.24 23.74
N GLY A 159 15.56 10.12 24.25
CA GLY A 159 16.11 11.25 23.50
C GLY A 159 16.67 10.87 22.11
N ALA A 160 16.71 11.86 21.23
CA ALA A 160 17.49 11.80 19.99
C ALA A 160 18.96 11.51 20.29
#